data_AF-A0A3E5BKJ3-F1
#
_entry.id   AF-A0A3E5BKJ3-F1
#
_cell.length_a   1.000
_cell.length_b   1.000
_cell.length_c   1.000
_cell.angle_alpha   90.00
_cell.angle_beta   90.00
_cell.angle_gamma   90.00
#
_symmetry.space_group_name_H-M   'P 1'
#
loop_
_entity.id
_entity.type
_entity.pdbx_description
1 polymer ?
#
loop_
_entity_poly.entity_id
_entity_poly.type
_entity_poly.pdbx_seq_one_letter_code
_entity_poly.pdbx_strand_id
1 'polypeptide(L)'
;MRLPAWTEEELILTLDLYFEIQRGNKKHSSSVLKEMSEKLRKLGFYPDFKDNDTFRNVNGISRKLGNFSAIDPNYIGKGLSAYSNLDRIVFMKFYKKHKKLKEAVTKIEQKYRLCSNTGRKQLPWTEEELILTLALYNTMNYGQMHGTNPRIIALSNILKQLPIYRNDIRPENFRSIASVSLRLSNFRSCDPDCNTKGLLSSGTGLFRKIFNKYHKESKLLSNAVTDIEKKYHISIAHILRDSLDPIDKNIKHRNTKEKDNQYQQHKNKETDTSFYRKVKEYHLNSSRLCSICDTDLNKIYGKLGEDMMEYHCIKKLSANSSVIDDVRIGDYIQVCPTCHKLLDKYYGVIDYDDLKNITRQL
;
A
#
# COMPACT_ATOMS: atom_id res chain seq x y z
N MET A 1 -15.12 -26.54 11.41
CA MET A 1 -14.64 -25.40 10.60
C MET A 1 -15.59 -25.20 9.43
N ARG A 2 -16.06 -23.97 9.17
CA ARG A 2 -16.95 -23.70 8.03
C ARG A 2 -16.12 -23.67 6.76
N LEU A 3 -16.52 -24.42 5.73
CA LEU A 3 -15.83 -24.40 4.44
C LEU A 3 -15.99 -23.04 3.75
N PRO A 4 -14.95 -22.55 3.04
CA PRO A 4 -15.03 -21.30 2.32
C PRO A 4 -16.02 -21.37 1.14
N ALA A 5 -16.60 -20.21 0.82
CA ALA A 5 -17.52 -20.05 -0.30
C ALA A 5 -16.85 -20.36 -1.64
N TRP A 6 -17.64 -20.66 -2.68
CA TRP A 6 -17.13 -20.81 -4.05
C TRP A 6 -16.81 -19.45 -4.64
N THR A 7 -15.62 -19.32 -5.23
CA THR A 7 -15.19 -18.13 -5.97
C THR A 7 -15.68 -18.17 -7.41
N GLU A 8 -15.72 -17.02 -8.08
CA GLU A 8 -16.05 -16.94 -9.51
C GLU A 8 -15.09 -17.78 -10.36
N GLU A 9 -13.78 -17.74 -10.09
CA GLU A 9 -12.77 -18.51 -10.85
C GLU A 9 -12.97 -20.03 -10.70
N GLU A 10 -13.28 -20.52 -9.50
CA GLU A 10 -13.62 -21.94 -9.28
C GLU A 10 -14.88 -22.36 -10.02
N LEU A 11 -15.90 -21.49 -10.05
CA LEU A 11 -17.15 -21.74 -10.78
C LEU A 11 -16.92 -21.75 -12.29
N ILE A 12 -16.11 -20.84 -12.82
CA ILE A 12 -15.75 -20.80 -14.26
C ILE A 12 -15.08 -22.11 -14.66
N LEU A 13 -14.10 -22.59 -13.89
CA LEU A 13 -13.42 -23.85 -14.18
C LEU A 13 -14.38 -25.04 -14.10
N THR A 14 -15.25 -25.07 -13.09
CA THR A 14 -16.23 -26.16 -12.87
C THR A 14 -17.34 -26.15 -13.91
N LEU A 15 -17.74 -24.98 -14.39
CA LEU A 15 -18.71 -24.81 -15.46
C LEU A 15 -18.15 -25.30 -16.80
N ASP A 16 -16.86 -25.10 -17.07
CA ASP A 16 -16.21 -25.68 -18.24
C ASP A 16 -16.30 -27.21 -18.22
N LEU A 17 -15.99 -27.83 -17.07
CA LEU A 17 -16.15 -29.28 -16.90
C LEU A 17 -17.59 -29.72 -17.15
N TYR A 18 -18.58 -29.00 -16.61
CA TYR A 18 -20.00 -29.30 -16.84
C TYR A 18 -20.33 -29.38 -18.33
N PHE A 19 -19.92 -28.38 -19.12
CA PHE A 19 -20.18 -28.37 -20.57
C PHE A 19 -19.35 -29.39 -21.36
N GLU A 20 -18.15 -29.75 -20.92
CA GLU A 20 -17.38 -30.86 -21.51
C GLU A 20 -18.09 -32.21 -21.31
N ILE A 21 -18.73 -32.40 -20.15
CA ILE A 21 -19.52 -33.60 -19.87
C ILE A 21 -20.79 -33.62 -20.72
N GLN A 22 -21.55 -32.51 -20.79
CA GLN A 22 -22.78 -32.43 -21.60
C GLN A 22 -22.54 -32.69 -23.10
N ARG A 23 -21.40 -32.25 -23.64
CA ARG A 23 -21.03 -32.48 -25.04
C ARG A 23 -20.47 -33.87 -25.32
N GLY A 24 -20.30 -34.71 -24.30
CA GLY A 24 -19.71 -36.04 -24.42
C GLY A 24 -18.18 -36.05 -24.55
N ASN A 25 -17.51 -34.90 -24.44
CA ASN A 25 -16.05 -34.80 -24.51
C ASN A 25 -15.36 -35.40 -23.28
N LYS A 26 -16.03 -35.38 -22.12
CA LYS A 26 -15.58 -36.04 -20.88
C LYS A 26 -16.69 -36.93 -20.32
N LYS A 27 -16.32 -38.07 -19.74
CA LYS A 27 -17.25 -38.94 -19.01
C LYS A 27 -17.54 -38.35 -17.63
N HIS A 28 -18.80 -38.40 -17.18
CA HIS A 28 -19.16 -38.09 -15.79
C HIS A 28 -18.72 -39.25 -14.88
N SER A 29 -17.43 -39.34 -14.59
CA SER A 29 -16.81 -40.42 -13.82
C SER A 29 -16.09 -39.88 -12.58
N SER A 30 -15.90 -40.75 -11.58
CA SER A 30 -15.12 -40.40 -10.39
C SER A 30 -13.69 -39.94 -10.76
N SER A 31 -13.09 -40.47 -11.82
CA SER A 31 -11.75 -40.07 -12.27
C SER A 31 -11.71 -38.61 -12.76
N VAL A 32 -12.70 -38.18 -13.55
CA VAL A 32 -12.79 -36.80 -14.05
C VAL A 32 -13.08 -35.81 -12.93
N LEU A 33 -13.94 -36.20 -11.96
CA LEU A 33 -14.19 -35.37 -10.78
C LEU A 33 -12.96 -35.28 -9.87
N LYS A 34 -12.15 -36.35 -9.77
CA LYS A 34 -10.90 -36.35 -9.03
C LYS A 34 -9.84 -35.44 -9.68
N GLU A 35 -9.67 -35.51 -11.01
CA GLU A 35 -8.82 -34.61 -11.79
C GLU A 35 -9.18 -33.14 -11.50
N MET A 36 -10.49 -32.85 -11.49
CA MET A 36 -10.97 -31.51 -11.21
C MET A 36 -10.74 -31.08 -9.75
N SER A 37 -10.92 -31.98 -8.79
CA SER A 37 -10.60 -31.75 -7.37
C SER A 37 -9.13 -31.41 -7.19
N GLU A 38 -8.24 -32.22 -7.77
CA GLU A 38 -6.81 -31.99 -7.73
C GLU A 38 -6.43 -30.66 -8.36
N LYS A 39 -7.02 -30.32 -9.51
CA LYS A 39 -6.84 -29.03 -10.17
C LYS A 39 -7.23 -27.87 -9.26
N LEU A 40 -8.45 -27.86 -8.71
CA LEU A 40 -8.93 -26.78 -7.84
C LEU A 40 -8.07 -26.63 -6.57
N ARG A 41 -7.68 -27.75 -5.95
CA ARG A 41 -6.79 -27.75 -4.77
C ARG A 41 -5.39 -27.26 -5.11
N LYS A 42 -4.86 -27.59 -6.29
CA LYS A 42 -3.52 -27.18 -6.74
C LYS A 42 -3.45 -25.70 -7.14
N LEU A 43 -4.54 -25.13 -7.66
CA LEU A 43 -4.65 -23.68 -7.90
C LEU A 43 -4.61 -22.86 -6.60
N GLY A 44 -4.85 -23.53 -5.47
CA GLY A 44 -4.52 -23.02 -4.15
C GLY A 44 -5.45 -21.91 -3.69
N PHE A 45 -6.69 -21.80 -4.20
CA PHE A 45 -7.67 -20.75 -3.83
C PHE A 45 -7.83 -20.52 -2.32
N TYR A 46 -7.56 -21.57 -1.54
CA TYR A 46 -7.53 -21.58 -0.09
C TYR A 46 -6.44 -22.56 0.39
N PRO A 47 -5.16 -22.15 0.56
CA PRO A 47 -4.06 -23.07 0.88
C PRO A 47 -4.23 -23.76 2.22
N ASP A 48 -4.80 -23.07 3.21
CA ASP A 48 -5.10 -23.62 4.54
C ASP A 48 -6.06 -24.81 4.48
N PHE A 49 -6.79 -24.97 3.36
CA PHE A 49 -7.75 -26.06 3.14
C PHE A 49 -7.25 -27.09 2.14
N LYS A 50 -6.01 -27.00 1.65
CA LYS A 50 -5.45 -27.93 0.66
C LYS A 50 -5.51 -29.39 1.16
N ASP A 51 -5.19 -29.58 2.43
CA ASP A 51 -5.15 -30.88 3.10
C ASP A 51 -6.47 -31.21 3.82
N ASN A 52 -7.52 -30.40 3.60
CA ASN A 52 -8.84 -30.68 4.15
C ASN A 52 -9.61 -31.65 3.23
N ASP A 53 -9.97 -32.82 3.75
CA ASP A 53 -10.63 -33.89 2.99
C ASP A 53 -12.01 -33.51 2.42
N THR A 54 -12.65 -32.50 3.01
CA THR A 54 -13.98 -32.01 2.59
C THR A 54 -13.91 -30.83 1.62
N PHE A 55 -12.77 -30.14 1.52
CA PHE A 55 -12.61 -28.96 0.67
C PHE A 55 -12.53 -29.32 -0.81
N ARG A 56 -13.49 -28.87 -1.62
CA ARG A 56 -13.53 -29.09 -3.10
C ARG A 56 -13.28 -30.55 -3.51
N ASN A 57 -13.71 -31.49 -2.68
CA ASN A 57 -13.59 -32.92 -2.97
C ASN A 57 -14.56 -33.35 -4.09
N VAL A 58 -14.46 -34.61 -4.49
CA VAL A 58 -15.28 -35.23 -5.56
C VAL A 58 -16.78 -34.97 -5.34
N ASN A 59 -17.27 -35.14 -4.10
CA ASN A 59 -18.68 -34.90 -3.76
C ASN A 59 -19.07 -33.43 -3.90
N GLY A 60 -18.20 -32.51 -3.48
CA GLY A 60 -18.41 -31.07 -3.63
C GLY A 60 -18.52 -30.65 -5.09
N ILE A 61 -17.69 -31.22 -5.97
CA ILE A 61 -17.72 -30.96 -7.40
C ILE A 61 -18.98 -31.56 -8.03
N SER A 62 -19.30 -32.82 -7.71
CA SER A 62 -20.53 -33.46 -8.20
C SER A 62 -21.77 -32.66 -7.84
N ARG A 63 -21.87 -32.19 -6.58
CA ARG A 63 -22.96 -31.29 -6.16
C ARG A 63 -22.96 -29.99 -6.95
N LYS A 64 -21.79 -29.41 -7.23
CA LYS A 64 -21.72 -28.18 -8.02
C LYS A 64 -22.21 -28.38 -9.46
N LEU A 65 -21.88 -29.51 -10.09
CA LEU A 65 -22.42 -29.87 -11.40
C LEU A 65 -23.95 -30.04 -11.35
N GLY A 66 -24.48 -30.65 -10.29
CA GLY A 66 -25.92 -30.76 -10.05
C GLY A 66 -26.62 -29.41 -9.83
N ASN A 67 -25.93 -28.42 -9.27
CA ASN A 67 -26.44 -27.04 -9.20
C ASN A 67 -26.51 -26.40 -10.59
N PHE A 68 -25.51 -26.63 -11.45
CA PHE A 68 -25.54 -26.10 -12.82
C PHE A 68 -26.62 -26.75 -13.67
N SER A 69 -26.88 -28.06 -13.51
CA SER A 69 -27.98 -28.72 -14.23
C SER A 69 -29.36 -28.18 -13.83
N ALA A 70 -29.51 -27.62 -12.63
CA ALA A 70 -30.75 -26.95 -12.21
C ALA A 70 -30.95 -25.57 -12.86
N ILE A 71 -29.87 -24.95 -13.35
CA ILE A 71 -29.87 -23.63 -13.99
C ILE A 71 -29.94 -23.77 -15.52
N ASP A 72 -29.40 -24.87 -16.06
CA ASP A 72 -29.24 -25.10 -17.49
C ASP A 72 -30.60 -25.27 -18.20
N PRO A 73 -31.00 -24.32 -19.07
CA PRO A 73 -32.26 -24.41 -19.79
C PRO A 73 -32.35 -25.57 -20.78
N ASN A 74 -31.21 -26.18 -21.17
CA ASN A 74 -31.19 -27.31 -22.11
C ASN A 74 -31.11 -28.67 -21.38
N TYR A 75 -31.09 -28.68 -20.05
CA TYR A 75 -31.03 -29.93 -19.29
C TYR A 75 -32.41 -30.55 -19.15
N ILE A 76 -32.56 -31.80 -19.59
CA ILE A 76 -33.85 -32.50 -19.69
C ILE A 76 -34.26 -33.16 -18.33
N GLY A 77 -33.36 -33.23 -17.35
CA GLY A 77 -33.61 -33.84 -16.04
C GLY A 77 -33.96 -32.85 -14.93
N LYS A 78 -34.28 -33.36 -13.73
CA LYS A 78 -34.37 -32.53 -12.51
C LYS A 78 -32.97 -32.32 -11.93
N GLY A 79 -32.47 -31.08 -11.96
CA GLY A 79 -31.26 -30.69 -11.25
C GLY A 79 -31.43 -30.64 -9.73
N LEU A 80 -30.41 -30.20 -9.00
CA LEU A 80 -30.52 -29.99 -7.55
C LEU A 80 -31.44 -28.80 -7.21
N SER A 81 -32.18 -28.91 -6.11
CA SER A 81 -33.19 -27.92 -5.71
C SER A 81 -32.65 -26.57 -5.22
N ALA A 82 -31.33 -26.44 -5.01
CA ALA A 82 -30.71 -25.23 -4.47
C ALA A 82 -29.38 -24.90 -5.16
N TYR A 83 -29.32 -23.73 -5.80
CA TYR A 83 -28.10 -23.12 -6.33
C TYR A 83 -27.88 -21.72 -5.74
N SER A 84 -26.63 -21.26 -5.69
CA SER A 84 -26.34 -19.91 -5.19
C SER A 84 -26.58 -18.84 -6.25
N ASN A 85 -26.79 -17.58 -5.84
CA ASN A 85 -26.90 -16.47 -6.79
C ASN A 85 -25.65 -16.34 -7.68
N LEU A 86 -24.46 -16.59 -7.12
CA LEU A 86 -23.21 -16.58 -7.89
C LEU A 86 -23.18 -17.70 -8.94
N ASP A 87 -23.69 -18.90 -8.62
CA ASP A 87 -23.80 -20.00 -9.59
C ASP A 87 -24.63 -19.54 -10.80
N ARG A 88 -25.79 -18.91 -10.57
CA ARG A 88 -26.67 -18.37 -11.63
C ARG A 88 -25.97 -17.28 -12.44
N ILE A 89 -25.31 -16.33 -11.79
CA ILE A 89 -24.61 -15.23 -12.46
C ILE A 89 -23.51 -15.76 -13.38
N VAL A 90 -22.65 -16.64 -12.87
CA VAL A 90 -21.54 -17.22 -13.65
C VAL A 90 -22.06 -18.11 -14.78
N PHE A 91 -23.09 -18.93 -14.52
CA PHE A 91 -23.70 -19.76 -15.55
C PHE A 91 -24.27 -18.91 -16.69
N MET A 92 -25.14 -17.94 -16.38
CA MET A 92 -25.78 -17.08 -17.38
C MET A 92 -24.77 -16.19 -18.13
N LYS A 93 -23.70 -15.77 -17.46
CA LYS A 93 -22.60 -15.02 -18.09
C LYS A 93 -21.99 -15.77 -19.28
N PHE A 94 -21.88 -17.10 -19.18
CA PHE A 94 -21.26 -17.96 -20.20
C PHE A 94 -22.23 -18.85 -20.97
N TYR A 95 -23.54 -18.78 -20.68
CA TYR A 95 -24.55 -19.54 -21.39
C TYR A 95 -24.50 -19.26 -22.90
N LYS A 96 -24.41 -20.32 -23.70
CA LYS A 96 -24.19 -20.30 -25.17
C LYS A 96 -22.93 -19.55 -25.65
N LYS A 97 -22.02 -19.16 -24.74
CA LYS A 97 -20.78 -18.40 -25.04
C LYS A 97 -19.54 -19.26 -24.78
N HIS A 98 -19.51 -20.48 -25.32
CA HIS A 98 -18.45 -21.46 -25.08
C HIS A 98 -17.04 -20.94 -25.39
N LYS A 99 -16.88 -20.17 -26.47
CA LYS A 99 -15.58 -19.56 -26.82
C LYS A 99 -15.08 -18.64 -25.72
N LYS A 100 -15.94 -17.76 -25.18
CA LYS A 100 -15.60 -16.86 -24.07
C LYS A 100 -15.30 -17.62 -22.77
N LEU A 101 -16.00 -18.72 -22.52
CA LEU A 101 -15.72 -19.58 -21.37
C LEU A 101 -14.32 -20.19 -21.47
N LYS A 102 -13.97 -20.76 -22.63
CA LYS A 102 -12.63 -21.31 -22.88
C LYS A 102 -11.54 -20.26 -22.76
N GLU A 103 -11.75 -19.05 -23.30
CA GLU A 103 -10.82 -17.93 -23.11
C GLU A 103 -10.63 -17.57 -21.63
N ALA A 104 -11.71 -17.55 -20.84
CA ALA A 104 -11.65 -17.28 -19.40
C ALA A 104 -10.91 -18.39 -18.64
N VAL A 105 -11.18 -19.67 -18.95
CA VAL A 105 -10.46 -20.81 -18.38
C VAL A 105 -8.98 -20.73 -18.69
N THR A 106 -8.60 -20.51 -19.95
CA THR A 106 -7.20 -20.37 -20.36
C THR A 106 -6.51 -19.23 -19.61
N LYS A 107 -7.17 -18.08 -19.44
CA LYS A 107 -6.62 -16.95 -18.66
C LYS A 107 -6.39 -17.31 -17.20
N ILE A 108 -7.35 -18.01 -16.57
CA ILE A 108 -7.22 -18.49 -15.18
C ILE A 108 -6.05 -19.47 -15.10
N GLU A 109 -5.99 -20.48 -15.97
CA GLU A 109 -4.90 -21.45 -15.98
C GLU A 109 -3.53 -20.81 -16.21
N GLN A 110 -3.42 -19.85 -17.13
CA GLN A 110 -2.18 -19.11 -17.37
C GLN A 110 -1.77 -18.28 -16.15
N LYS A 111 -2.72 -17.58 -15.51
CA LYS A 111 -2.50 -16.81 -14.28
C LYS A 111 -1.87 -17.68 -13.19
N TYR A 112 -2.39 -18.88 -12.98
CA TYR A 112 -1.87 -19.79 -11.95
C TYR A 112 -0.63 -20.59 -12.39
N ARG A 113 -0.47 -20.89 -13.68
CA ARG A 113 0.75 -21.53 -14.23
C ARG A 113 1.97 -20.63 -14.11
N LEU A 114 1.80 -19.31 -14.28
CA LEU A 114 2.86 -18.33 -14.02
C LEU A 114 3.27 -18.29 -12.54
N CYS A 115 2.37 -18.64 -11.63
CA CYS A 115 2.65 -18.75 -10.20
C CYS A 115 3.31 -20.08 -9.81
N SER A 116 3.07 -21.17 -10.55
CA SER A 116 3.58 -22.52 -10.23
C SER A 116 4.88 -22.93 -10.93
N ASN A 117 5.17 -22.38 -12.12
CA ASN A 117 6.32 -22.80 -12.94
C ASN A 117 7.60 -22.02 -12.69
N THR A 118 7.57 -21.01 -11.82
CA THR A 118 8.80 -20.40 -11.34
C THR A 118 9.17 -21.03 -10.02
N GLY A 119 10.29 -21.75 -9.96
CA GLY A 119 11.05 -21.89 -8.71
C GLY A 119 11.49 -20.55 -8.11
N ARG A 120 11.07 -19.42 -8.70
CA ARG A 120 11.14 -18.09 -8.11
C ARG A 120 9.94 -17.93 -7.18
N LYS A 121 10.23 -17.75 -5.90
CA LYS A 121 9.30 -17.29 -4.86
C LYS A 121 8.62 -15.94 -5.19
N GLN A 122 8.79 -15.33 -6.37
CA GLN A 122 8.35 -13.94 -6.65
C GLN A 122 7.21 -13.87 -7.67
N LEU A 123 6.08 -13.28 -7.25
CA LEU A 123 4.93 -12.99 -8.10
C LEU A 123 5.25 -11.91 -9.17
N PRO A 124 4.77 -12.08 -10.41
CA PRO A 124 5.03 -11.13 -11.49
C PRO A 124 4.40 -9.75 -11.21
N TRP A 125 5.03 -8.68 -11.71
CA TRP A 125 4.45 -7.32 -11.67
C TRP A 125 3.35 -7.20 -12.73
N THR A 126 2.18 -6.70 -12.36
CA THR A 126 1.07 -6.44 -13.30
C THR A 126 1.18 -5.06 -13.92
N GLU A 127 0.34 -4.80 -14.93
CA GLU A 127 0.26 -3.48 -15.55
C GLU A 127 -0.16 -2.41 -14.56
N GLU A 128 -1.18 -2.67 -13.72
CA GLU A 128 -1.67 -1.70 -12.75
C GLU A 128 -0.59 -1.30 -11.74
N GLU A 129 0.15 -2.27 -11.19
CA GLU A 129 1.22 -2.00 -10.22
C GLU A 129 2.35 -1.17 -10.84
N LEU A 130 2.69 -1.44 -12.10
CA LEU A 130 3.71 -0.70 -12.84
C LEU A 130 3.23 0.71 -13.22
N ILE A 131 1.95 0.90 -13.53
CA ILE A 131 1.35 2.21 -13.78
C ILE A 131 1.42 3.09 -12.53
N LEU A 132 1.04 2.58 -11.36
CA LEU A 132 1.14 3.33 -10.10
C LEU A 132 2.61 3.66 -9.75
N THR A 133 3.53 2.73 -10.01
CA THR A 133 4.96 2.96 -9.78
C THR A 133 5.55 3.99 -10.75
N LEU A 134 5.14 3.97 -12.02
CA LEU A 134 5.55 4.96 -13.01
C LEU A 134 4.98 6.36 -12.68
N ALA A 135 3.74 6.42 -12.19
CA ALA A 135 3.17 7.67 -11.73
C ALA A 135 4.00 8.31 -10.61
N LEU A 136 4.50 7.50 -9.66
CA LEU A 136 5.42 7.98 -8.64
C LEU A 136 6.77 8.40 -9.22
N TYR A 137 7.32 7.62 -10.15
CA TYR A 137 8.57 7.94 -10.84
C TYR A 137 8.56 9.35 -11.47
N ASN A 138 7.47 9.70 -12.17
CA ASN A 138 7.32 11.01 -12.85
C ASN A 138 7.32 12.21 -11.90
N THR A 139 7.31 11.98 -10.59
CA THR A 139 7.25 13.02 -9.56
C THR A 139 8.46 12.97 -8.63
N MET A 140 9.48 12.18 -8.97
CA MET A 140 10.70 12.01 -8.17
C MET A 140 11.91 12.64 -8.85
N ASN A 141 12.72 13.32 -8.05
CA ASN A 141 14.02 13.84 -8.46
C ASN A 141 15.14 12.83 -8.24
N TYR A 142 16.31 13.14 -8.81
CA TYR A 142 17.52 12.36 -8.61
C TYR A 142 17.82 12.12 -7.11
N GLY A 143 18.24 10.90 -6.77
CA GLY A 143 18.58 10.52 -5.40
C GLY A 143 17.38 10.19 -4.50
N GLN A 144 16.14 10.42 -4.93
CA GLN A 144 14.94 10.15 -4.11
C GLN A 144 14.42 8.70 -4.19
N MET A 145 15.03 7.83 -5.01
CA MET A 145 14.54 6.47 -5.27
C MET A 145 14.98 5.42 -4.21
N HIS A 146 15.58 5.86 -3.11
CA HIS A 146 16.11 5.00 -2.05
C HIS A 146 15.03 4.52 -1.07
N GLY A 147 15.21 3.35 -0.46
CA GLY A 147 14.17 2.69 0.33
C GLY A 147 13.68 3.44 1.59
N THR A 148 14.46 4.39 2.11
CA THR A 148 14.02 5.24 3.23
C THR A 148 13.09 6.39 2.82
N ASN A 149 12.80 6.58 1.53
CA ASN A 149 11.87 7.61 1.08
C ASN A 149 10.43 7.28 1.51
N PRO A 150 9.75 8.16 2.28
CA PRO A 150 8.38 7.92 2.76
C PRO A 150 7.38 7.61 1.64
N ARG A 151 7.56 8.20 0.45
CA ARG A 151 6.67 7.98 -0.70
C ARG A 151 6.80 6.56 -1.26
N ILE A 152 8.00 5.99 -1.21
CA ILE A 152 8.25 4.59 -1.62
C ILE A 152 7.66 3.63 -0.59
N ILE A 153 7.81 3.94 0.70
CA ILE A 153 7.21 3.17 1.80
C ILE A 153 5.68 3.17 1.67
N ALA A 154 5.08 4.34 1.47
CA ALA A 154 3.64 4.49 1.28
C ALA A 154 3.15 3.73 0.04
N LEU A 155 3.86 3.84 -1.09
CA LEU A 155 3.50 3.08 -2.30
C LEU A 155 3.63 1.57 -2.07
N SER A 156 4.68 1.11 -1.39
CA SER A 156 4.85 -0.31 -1.03
C SER A 156 3.66 -0.83 -0.23
N ASN A 157 3.18 -0.06 0.75
CA ASN A 157 2.02 -0.43 1.57
C ASN A 157 0.74 -0.52 0.71
N ILE A 158 0.50 0.43 -0.19
CA ILE A 158 -0.65 0.39 -1.10
C ILE A 158 -0.58 -0.80 -2.04
N LEU A 159 0.57 -1.06 -2.68
CA LEU A 159 0.76 -2.19 -3.59
C LEU A 159 0.56 -3.54 -2.86
N LYS A 160 0.97 -3.64 -1.59
CA LYS A 160 0.68 -4.79 -0.74
C LYS A 160 -0.80 -4.92 -0.39
N GLN A 161 -1.62 -3.89 -0.48
CA GLN A 161 -3.06 -4.00 -0.15
C GLN A 161 -3.93 -4.29 -1.36
N LEU A 162 -3.42 -4.10 -2.58
CA LEU A 162 -4.17 -4.34 -3.82
C LEU A 162 -4.69 -5.79 -3.91
N PRO A 163 -5.99 -6.02 -4.16
CA PRO A 163 -6.57 -7.36 -4.27
C PRO A 163 -6.29 -8.03 -5.63
N ILE A 164 -5.09 -7.87 -6.16
CA ILE A 164 -4.65 -8.45 -7.45
C ILE A 164 -4.23 -9.91 -7.25
N TYR A 165 -3.38 -10.13 -6.25
CA TYR A 165 -2.96 -11.46 -5.80
C TYR A 165 -3.58 -11.76 -4.44
N ARG A 166 -3.93 -13.02 -4.19
CA ARG A 166 -4.47 -13.45 -2.90
C ARG A 166 -3.37 -13.42 -1.83
N ASN A 167 -3.70 -13.13 -0.58
CA ASN A 167 -2.71 -12.90 0.48
C ASN A 167 -1.81 -14.11 0.74
N ASP A 168 -2.38 -15.31 0.62
CA ASP A 168 -1.79 -16.61 0.90
C ASP A 168 -0.72 -17.04 -0.11
N ILE A 169 -0.72 -16.48 -1.32
CA ILE A 169 0.31 -16.76 -2.34
C ILE A 169 1.43 -15.72 -2.34
N ARG A 170 1.35 -14.68 -1.51
CA ARG A 170 2.32 -13.59 -1.50
C ARG A 170 3.56 -14.01 -0.71
N PRO A 171 4.76 -13.91 -1.30
CA PRO A 171 5.99 -14.13 -0.54
C PRO A 171 6.21 -13.02 0.49
N GLU A 172 7.07 -13.27 1.47
CA GLU A 172 7.44 -12.30 2.52
C GLU A 172 7.94 -10.96 1.95
N ASN A 173 8.66 -10.99 0.83
CA ASN A 173 9.16 -9.80 0.14
C ASN A 173 8.20 -9.21 -0.90
N PHE A 174 6.93 -9.63 -0.93
CA PHE A 174 5.93 -9.17 -1.88
C PHE A 174 5.78 -7.65 -1.85
N ARG A 175 6.04 -7.02 -3.00
CA ARG A 175 6.02 -5.56 -3.18
C ARG A 175 6.74 -4.81 -2.05
N SER A 176 7.83 -5.39 -1.55
CA SER A 176 8.71 -4.78 -0.55
C SER A 176 9.27 -3.45 -1.05
N ILE A 177 9.64 -2.57 -0.12
CA ILE A 177 10.28 -1.28 -0.37
C ILE A 177 11.44 -1.42 -1.37
N ALA A 178 12.34 -2.39 -1.12
CA ALA A 178 13.47 -2.68 -2.00
C ALA A 178 13.03 -3.04 -3.43
N SER A 179 11.96 -3.82 -3.58
CA SER A 179 11.42 -4.16 -4.90
C SER A 179 10.80 -2.96 -5.64
N VAL A 180 10.19 -2.01 -4.91
CA VAL A 180 9.64 -0.77 -5.47
C VAL A 180 10.78 0.16 -5.91
N SER A 181 11.78 0.38 -5.05
CA SER A 181 12.99 1.14 -5.38
C SER A 181 13.71 0.59 -6.63
N LEU A 182 13.79 -0.74 -6.75
CA LEU A 182 14.34 -1.39 -7.93
C LEU A 182 13.51 -1.08 -9.19
N ARG A 183 12.17 -1.07 -9.10
CA ARG A 183 11.31 -0.71 -10.25
C ARG A 183 11.44 0.75 -10.66
N LEU A 184 11.57 1.67 -9.71
CA LEU A 184 11.88 3.07 -10.00
C LEU A 184 13.22 3.20 -10.73
N SER A 185 14.25 2.47 -10.26
CA SER A 185 15.56 2.42 -10.92
C SER A 185 15.48 1.84 -12.34
N ASN A 186 14.61 0.84 -12.57
CA ASN A 186 14.37 0.31 -13.90
C ASN A 186 13.70 1.33 -14.84
N PHE A 187 12.73 2.11 -14.36
CA PHE A 187 12.13 3.19 -15.15
C PHE A 187 13.17 4.26 -15.50
N ARG A 188 14.02 4.62 -14.55
CA ARG A 188 15.16 5.51 -14.78
C ARG A 188 16.09 5.02 -15.89
N SER A 189 16.33 3.71 -15.98
CA SER A 189 17.15 3.14 -17.07
C SER A 189 16.50 3.22 -18.46
N CYS A 190 15.19 3.52 -18.52
CA CYS A 190 14.46 3.73 -19.77
C CYS A 190 14.36 5.21 -20.15
N ASP A 191 14.63 6.12 -19.22
CA ASP A 191 14.40 7.55 -19.35
C ASP A 191 15.50 8.23 -20.20
N PRO A 192 15.17 8.78 -21.38
CA PRO A 192 16.13 9.45 -22.24
C PRO A 192 16.76 10.70 -21.62
N ASP A 193 16.07 11.35 -20.68
CA ASP A 193 16.50 12.61 -20.06
C ASP A 193 17.44 12.35 -18.87
N CYS A 194 17.57 11.08 -18.45
CA CYS A 194 18.48 10.67 -17.37
C CYS A 194 19.89 10.36 -17.89
N ASN A 195 20.84 11.28 -17.67
CA ASN A 195 22.23 11.19 -18.15
C ASN A 195 23.14 10.22 -17.34
N THR A 196 22.69 8.99 -17.06
CA THR A 196 23.52 8.01 -16.34
C THR A 196 23.61 6.67 -17.07
N LYS A 197 24.86 6.23 -17.30
CA LYS A 197 25.26 4.86 -17.68
C LYS A 197 25.04 3.86 -16.52
N GLY A 198 23.84 3.83 -15.95
CA GLY A 198 23.47 2.91 -14.87
C GLY A 198 23.30 1.46 -15.38
N LEU A 199 22.99 0.53 -14.47
CA LEU A 199 22.69 -0.88 -14.82
C LEU A 199 21.65 -0.92 -15.95
N LEU A 200 22.10 -1.17 -17.17
CA LEU A 200 21.24 -1.37 -18.31
C LEU A 200 20.44 -2.63 -18.03
N SER A 201 19.15 -2.51 -17.74
CA SER A 201 18.28 -3.67 -17.73
C SER A 201 18.30 -4.26 -19.13
N SER A 202 18.92 -5.43 -19.27
CA SER A 202 18.90 -6.23 -20.48
C SER A 202 17.43 -6.60 -20.79
N GLY A 203 16.89 -6.07 -21.88
CA GLY A 203 15.74 -6.68 -22.56
C GLY A 203 14.32 -6.30 -22.09
N THR A 204 13.52 -5.89 -23.08
CA THR A 204 12.17 -6.43 -23.34
C THR A 204 11.34 -6.91 -22.13
N GLY A 205 10.93 -5.98 -21.25
CA GLY A 205 10.05 -6.26 -20.11
C GLY A 205 8.75 -5.45 -20.12
N LEU A 206 7.74 -5.90 -19.37
CA LEU A 206 6.45 -5.20 -19.22
C LEU A 206 6.64 -3.75 -18.75
N PHE A 207 7.55 -3.49 -17.81
CA PHE A 207 7.85 -2.14 -17.33
C PHE A 207 8.32 -1.21 -18.47
N ARG A 208 9.09 -1.70 -19.45
CA ARG A 208 9.51 -0.91 -20.60
C ARG A 208 8.36 -0.60 -21.54
N LYS A 209 7.44 -1.56 -21.74
CA LYS A 209 6.20 -1.31 -22.50
C LYS A 209 5.34 -0.24 -21.84
N ILE A 210 5.18 -0.32 -20.52
CA ILE A 210 4.46 0.68 -19.72
C ILE A 210 5.18 2.04 -19.83
N PHE A 211 6.50 2.10 -19.62
CA PHE A 211 7.26 3.33 -19.77
C PHE A 211 7.08 3.96 -21.14
N ASN A 212 7.33 3.21 -22.22
CA ASN A 212 7.20 3.73 -23.60
C ASN A 212 5.77 4.21 -23.91
N LYS A 213 4.76 3.54 -23.36
CA LYS A 213 3.35 3.89 -23.57
C LYS A 213 2.95 5.18 -22.86
N TYR A 214 3.48 5.44 -21.67
CA TYR A 214 2.94 6.49 -20.79
C TYR A 214 3.90 7.66 -20.53
N HIS A 215 5.22 7.50 -20.74
CA HIS A 215 6.24 8.49 -20.36
C HIS A 215 6.01 9.88 -20.97
N LYS A 216 5.60 9.95 -22.26
CA LYS A 216 5.35 11.22 -22.96
C LYS A 216 3.89 11.69 -22.87
N GLU A 217 2.99 10.88 -22.32
CA GLU A 217 1.55 11.12 -22.32
C GLU A 217 1.01 11.27 -20.89
N SER A 218 1.38 12.36 -20.22
CA SER A 218 0.99 12.64 -18.81
C SER A 218 -0.52 12.50 -18.56
N LYS A 219 -1.35 12.98 -19.51
CA LYS A 219 -2.82 12.85 -19.43
C LYS A 219 -3.29 11.40 -19.51
N LEU A 220 -2.69 10.59 -20.39
CA LEU A 220 -3.02 9.18 -20.53
C LEU A 220 -2.65 8.39 -19.27
N LEU A 221 -1.49 8.70 -18.67
CA LEU A 221 -1.05 8.11 -17.41
C LEU A 221 -2.00 8.47 -16.26
N SER A 222 -2.36 9.75 -16.13
CA SER A 222 -3.28 10.23 -15.09
C SER A 222 -4.67 9.56 -15.18
N ASN A 223 -5.20 9.39 -16.39
CA ASN A 223 -6.44 8.65 -16.60
C ASN A 223 -6.31 7.19 -16.16
N ALA A 224 -5.22 6.52 -16.55
CA ALA A 224 -4.98 5.13 -16.15
C ALA A 224 -4.85 4.96 -14.63
N VAL A 225 -4.19 5.90 -13.95
CA VAL A 225 -4.12 5.93 -12.47
C VAL A 225 -5.52 6.10 -11.88
N THR A 226 -6.31 7.05 -12.39
CA THR A 226 -7.68 7.31 -11.93
C THR A 226 -8.58 6.08 -12.07
N ASP A 227 -8.45 5.34 -13.18
CA ASP A 227 -9.20 4.11 -13.40
C ASP A 227 -8.81 3.01 -12.41
N ILE A 228 -7.52 2.90 -12.07
CA ILE A 228 -7.01 1.96 -11.06
C ILE A 228 -7.50 2.36 -9.65
N GLU A 229 -7.46 3.65 -9.31
CA GLU A 229 -7.97 4.18 -8.03
C GLU A 229 -9.45 3.87 -7.85
N LYS A 230 -10.28 4.10 -8.88
CA LYS A 230 -11.71 3.73 -8.88
C LYS A 230 -11.91 2.23 -8.77
N LYS A 231 -11.14 1.43 -9.51
CA LYS A 231 -11.25 -0.04 -9.55
C LYS A 231 -10.99 -0.68 -8.19
N TYR A 232 -10.02 -0.16 -7.44
CA TYR A 232 -9.59 -0.76 -6.17
C TYR A 232 -9.96 0.06 -4.93
N HIS A 233 -10.70 1.16 -5.09
CA HIS A 233 -11.07 2.07 -3.99
C HIS A 233 -9.86 2.55 -3.17
N ILE A 234 -8.78 2.91 -3.86
CA ILE A 234 -7.56 3.47 -3.25
C ILE A 234 -7.33 4.89 -3.72
N SER A 235 -6.46 5.63 -3.02
CA SER A 235 -5.93 6.90 -3.51
C SER A 235 -4.41 6.96 -3.34
N ILE A 236 -3.70 7.30 -4.41
CA ILE A 236 -2.26 7.56 -4.41
C ILE A 236 -1.96 9.05 -4.60
N ALA A 237 -2.97 9.91 -4.76
CA ALA A 237 -2.80 11.36 -4.92
C ALA A 237 -1.90 11.96 -3.83
N HIS A 238 -2.03 11.51 -2.57
CA HIS A 238 -1.20 12.00 -1.47
C HIS A 238 0.30 11.66 -1.61
N ILE A 239 0.62 10.58 -2.32
CA ILE A 239 1.99 10.12 -2.59
C ILE A 239 2.50 10.73 -3.90
N LEU A 240 1.63 10.95 -4.88
CA LEU A 240 1.97 11.53 -6.19
C LEU A 240 2.10 13.04 -6.19
N ARG A 241 1.45 13.73 -5.24
CA ARG A 241 1.83 15.10 -4.92
C ARG A 241 3.33 15.07 -4.74
N ASP A 242 4.02 15.85 -5.56
CA ASP A 242 5.42 16.09 -5.35
C ASP A 242 5.54 16.40 -3.86
N SER A 243 6.52 15.82 -3.17
CA SER A 243 6.84 16.31 -1.83
C SER A 243 7.38 17.76 -1.89
N LEU A 244 7.26 18.38 -3.07
CA LEU A 244 7.29 19.78 -3.40
C LEU A 244 5.94 20.26 -4.02
N ASP A 245 4.79 19.98 -3.43
CA ASP A 245 4.09 21.16 -2.93
C ASP A 245 4.75 21.35 -1.58
N PRO A 246 5.80 22.16 -1.52
CA PRO A 246 6.70 22.05 -0.42
C PRO A 246 5.86 22.30 0.84
N ILE A 247 6.11 21.50 1.86
CA ILE A 247 5.95 21.89 3.27
C ILE A 247 6.95 23.06 3.54
N ASP A 248 7.05 23.99 2.59
CA ASP A 248 8.12 24.95 2.28
C ASP A 248 7.63 25.94 1.14
N LYS A 249 6.39 25.84 0.62
CA LYS A 249 5.68 26.97 -0.07
C LYS A 249 4.25 27.24 0.44
N ASN A 250 3.55 26.26 1.03
CA ASN A 250 2.29 26.53 1.76
C ASN A 250 2.36 26.31 3.28
N ILE A 251 3.46 25.74 3.80
CA ILE A 251 4.16 26.51 4.83
C ILE A 251 4.72 27.70 4.07
N LYS A 252 4.05 28.84 4.14
CA LYS A 252 4.80 30.05 3.93
C LYS A 252 5.85 30.03 5.05
N HIS A 253 7.10 29.69 4.75
CA HIS A 253 8.19 30.56 5.20
C HIS A 253 7.84 31.89 4.57
N ARG A 254 6.92 32.60 5.25
CA ARG A 254 6.58 33.96 4.93
C ARG A 254 7.82 34.66 5.45
N ASN A 255 8.85 34.71 4.62
CA ASN A 255 10.00 35.59 4.79
C ASN A 255 9.51 37.03 4.59
N THR A 256 8.58 37.42 5.43
CA THR A 256 8.37 38.81 5.81
C THR A 256 9.35 39.02 6.95
N LYS A 257 10.15 40.09 6.92
CA LYS A 257 11.08 40.47 8.01
C LYS A 257 10.49 40.30 9.42
N GLU A 258 9.17 40.47 9.55
CA GLU A 258 8.39 40.27 10.77
C GLU A 258 8.43 38.84 11.34
N LYS A 259 8.34 37.78 10.52
CA LYS A 259 8.32 36.38 11.03
C LYS A 259 9.71 35.85 11.36
N ASP A 260 10.73 36.29 10.61
CA ASP A 260 12.13 36.03 10.96
C ASP A 260 12.46 36.70 12.30
N ASN A 261 11.99 37.93 12.53
CA ASN A 261 12.13 38.61 13.82
C ASN A 261 11.40 37.85 14.95
N GLN A 262 10.19 37.32 14.71
CA GLN A 262 9.46 36.50 15.69
C GLN A 262 10.16 35.18 16.03
N TYR A 263 10.69 34.46 15.04
CA TYR A 263 11.46 33.24 15.29
C TYR A 263 12.75 33.53 16.05
N GLN A 264 13.46 34.62 15.72
CA GLN A 264 14.64 35.04 16.47
C GLN A 264 14.29 35.46 17.91
N GLN A 265 13.18 36.18 18.13
CA GLN A 265 12.70 36.52 19.46
C GLN A 265 12.30 35.29 20.27
N HIS A 266 11.64 34.32 19.64
CA HIS A 266 11.29 33.02 20.24
C HIS A 266 12.56 32.25 20.63
N LYS A 267 13.51 32.10 19.70
CA LYS A 267 14.78 31.41 19.94
C LYS A 267 15.66 32.11 20.99
N ASN A 268 15.64 33.44 21.04
CA ASN A 268 16.35 34.21 22.07
C ASN A 268 15.74 33.93 23.46
N LYS A 269 14.44 33.68 23.57
CA LYS A 269 13.80 33.30 24.85
C LYS A 269 14.06 31.85 25.24
N GLU A 270 14.35 30.97 24.29
CA GLU A 270 14.79 29.60 24.55
C GLU A 270 16.28 29.51 24.89
N THR A 271 17.05 30.54 24.54
CA THR A 271 18.51 30.59 24.77
C THR A 271 18.93 31.65 25.79
N ASP A 272 18.02 32.50 26.28
CA ASP A 272 18.27 33.45 27.38
C ASP A 272 18.60 32.69 28.66
N THR A 273 19.88 32.73 29.01
CA THR A 273 20.50 31.95 30.08
C THR A 273 19.94 32.25 31.46
N SER A 274 19.37 33.44 31.68
CA SER A 274 18.83 33.85 32.98
C SER A 274 17.45 33.25 33.26
N PHE A 275 16.60 33.15 32.24
CA PHE A 275 15.25 32.62 32.33
C PHE A 275 15.22 31.10 32.08
N TYR A 276 16.03 30.60 31.14
CA TYR A 276 16.17 29.18 30.84
C TYR A 276 16.60 28.37 32.07
N ARG A 277 17.49 28.92 32.91
CA ARG A 277 17.90 28.27 34.17
C ARG A 277 16.72 28.08 35.13
N LYS A 278 15.84 29.08 35.25
CA LYS A 278 14.65 29.01 36.12
C LYS A 278 13.64 27.98 35.60
N VAL A 279 13.46 27.90 34.28
CA VAL A 279 12.60 26.87 33.65
C VAL A 279 13.15 25.47 33.92
N LYS A 280 14.46 25.28 33.77
CA LYS A 280 15.14 24.01 34.06
C LYS A 280 14.99 23.62 35.53
N GLU A 281 15.21 24.55 36.46
CA GLU A 281 15.03 24.32 37.91
C GLU A 281 13.59 23.97 38.28
N TYR A 282 12.60 24.63 37.67
CA TYR A 282 11.18 24.30 37.90
C TYR A 282 10.82 22.89 37.40
N HIS A 283 11.31 22.51 36.22
CA HIS A 283 11.01 21.21 35.62
C HIS A 283 11.88 20.05 36.15
N LEU A 284 12.93 20.33 36.92
CA LEU A 284 13.74 19.30 37.58
C LEU A 284 12.90 18.39 38.51
N ASN A 285 11.80 18.92 39.05
CA ASN A 285 10.86 18.20 39.91
C ASN A 285 9.64 17.63 39.16
N SER A 286 9.59 17.79 37.83
CA SER A 286 8.50 17.37 36.95
C SER A 286 8.78 16.00 36.32
N SER A 287 7.82 15.51 35.52
CA SER A 287 7.98 14.28 34.73
C SER A 287 9.22 14.35 33.83
N ARG A 288 10.06 13.30 33.83
CA ARG A 288 11.27 13.19 32.98
C ARG A 288 10.98 12.84 31.53
N LEU A 289 9.71 12.67 31.18
CA LEU A 289 9.28 12.24 29.85
C LEU A 289 9.23 13.42 28.89
N CYS A 290 9.48 13.15 27.61
CA CYS A 290 9.14 14.09 26.56
C CYS A 290 7.63 14.34 26.53
N SER A 291 7.21 15.60 26.58
CA SER A 291 5.78 15.99 26.60
C SER A 291 5.04 15.64 25.30
N ILE A 292 5.76 15.24 24.25
CA ILE A 292 5.25 14.98 22.90
C ILE A 292 5.20 13.49 22.61
N CYS A 293 6.36 12.83 22.60
CA CYS A 293 6.47 11.42 22.24
C CYS A 293 6.54 10.47 23.44
N ASP A 294 6.40 10.99 24.67
CA ASP A 294 6.41 10.22 25.92
C ASP A 294 7.72 9.41 26.17
N THR A 295 8.78 9.65 25.38
CA THR A 295 10.09 8.99 25.53
C THR A 295 10.81 9.44 26.79
N ASP A 296 11.33 8.47 27.54
CA ASP A 296 12.22 8.67 28.69
C ASP A 296 13.69 8.48 28.25
N LEU A 297 14.42 9.57 28.02
CA LEU A 297 15.83 9.48 27.64
C LEU A 297 16.72 8.97 28.77
N ASN A 298 16.34 9.16 30.03
CA ASN A 298 17.10 8.66 31.18
C ASN A 298 17.03 7.12 31.26
N LYS A 299 15.90 6.50 30.87
CA LYS A 299 15.84 5.04 30.73
C LYS A 299 16.76 4.49 29.63
N ILE A 300 16.96 5.26 28.56
CA ILE A 300 17.76 4.81 27.40
C ILE A 300 19.25 5.07 27.62
N TYR A 301 19.61 6.25 28.14
CA TYR A 301 20.99 6.75 28.20
C TYR A 301 21.47 7.09 29.62
N GLY A 302 20.67 6.82 30.66
CA GLY A 302 20.99 7.18 32.04
C GLY A 302 21.10 8.70 32.23
N LYS A 303 22.02 9.13 33.10
CA LYS A 303 22.22 10.55 33.43
C LYS A 303 22.51 11.42 32.20
N LEU A 304 23.21 10.87 31.20
CA LEU A 304 23.47 11.56 29.93
C LEU A 304 22.18 11.88 29.18
N GLY A 305 21.16 11.02 29.24
CA GLY A 305 19.87 11.26 28.61
C GLY A 305 19.05 12.35 29.30
N GLU A 306 19.16 12.46 30.63
CA GLU A 306 18.52 13.52 31.41
C GLU A 306 19.07 14.91 31.03
N ASP A 307 20.39 15.02 30.84
CA ASP A 307 21.05 16.28 30.50
C ASP A 307 20.75 16.74 29.06
N MET A 308 20.24 15.85 28.22
CA MET A 308 19.86 16.11 26.83
C MET A 308 18.40 16.56 26.66
N MET A 309 17.59 16.62 27.73
CA MET A 309 16.23 17.13 27.63
C MET A 309 16.22 18.65 27.42
N GLU A 310 15.35 19.13 26.53
CA GLU A 310 15.33 20.53 26.07
C GLU A 310 13.99 21.24 26.40
N TYR A 311 14.14 22.55 26.58
CA TYR A 311 13.16 23.63 26.84
C TYR A 311 12.43 24.27 25.67
N HIS A 312 11.28 23.79 25.19
CA HIS A 312 10.56 24.49 24.10
C HIS A 312 9.45 25.43 24.61
N CYS A 313 9.37 26.66 24.09
CA CYS A 313 8.34 27.64 24.45
C CYS A 313 7.12 27.58 23.51
N ILE A 314 5.94 27.21 24.02
CA ILE A 314 4.72 27.05 23.19
C ILE A 314 3.95 28.35 22.95
N LYS A 315 4.31 29.45 23.63
CA LYS A 315 3.60 30.72 23.52
C LYS A 315 3.90 31.43 22.19
N LYS A 316 2.85 31.60 21.37
CA LYS A 316 2.93 32.33 20.09
C LYS A 316 3.03 33.85 20.36
N LEU A 317 4.12 34.48 19.93
CA LEU A 317 4.34 35.92 20.07
C LEU A 317 3.61 36.71 18.97
N SER A 318 2.92 37.80 19.33
CA SER A 318 2.17 38.61 18.36
C SER A 318 3.04 39.74 17.77
N ALA A 319 2.84 40.08 16.49
CA ALA A 319 3.69 41.04 15.76
C ALA A 319 3.45 42.52 16.14
N ASN A 320 2.32 42.85 16.77
CA ASN A 320 1.81 44.23 16.87
C ASN A 320 1.63 44.73 18.32
N SER A 321 2.22 44.06 19.29
CA SER A 321 2.18 44.53 20.67
C SER A 321 3.46 45.29 20.99
N SER A 322 3.35 46.60 21.18
CA SER A 322 4.33 47.44 21.90
C SER A 322 4.42 47.09 23.40
N VAL A 323 3.96 45.88 23.77
CA VAL A 323 3.98 45.31 25.10
C VAL A 323 4.97 44.16 25.03
N ILE A 324 6.01 44.20 25.86
CA ILE A 324 6.90 43.06 26.07
C ILE A 324 6.00 41.91 26.55
N ASP A 325 5.70 40.95 25.68
CA ASP A 325 4.95 39.75 26.07
C ASP A 325 5.85 38.93 27.00
N ASP A 326 5.68 39.15 28.31
CA ASP A 326 6.34 38.39 29.36
C ASP A 326 5.97 36.91 29.22
N VAL A 327 6.98 36.07 29.08
CA VAL A 327 6.83 34.61 29.03
C VAL A 327 6.94 34.09 30.45
N ARG A 328 6.04 33.17 30.81
CA ARG A 328 6.00 32.53 32.12
C ARG A 328 6.60 31.13 32.02
N ILE A 329 7.00 30.57 33.15
CA ILE A 329 7.57 29.22 33.19
C ILE A 329 6.59 28.17 32.64
N GLY A 330 5.28 28.35 32.86
CA GLY A 330 4.24 27.46 32.33
C GLY A 330 4.03 27.53 30.81
N ASP A 331 4.68 28.47 30.12
CA ASP A 331 4.68 28.53 28.66
C ASP A 331 5.76 27.62 28.03
N TYR A 332 6.53 26.89 28.85
CA TYR A 332 7.56 25.96 28.40
C TYR A 332 7.13 24.51 28.62
N ILE A 333 7.52 23.66 27.69
CA ILE A 333 7.34 22.21 27.76
C ILE A 333 8.68 21.50 27.66
N GLN A 334 8.82 20.40 28.41
CA GLN A 334 9.99 19.55 28.33
C GLN A 334 9.87 18.59 27.14
N VAL A 335 10.85 18.60 26.24
CA VAL A 335 10.87 17.79 25.01
C VAL A 335 12.23 17.11 24.81
N CYS A 336 12.27 16.02 24.04
CA CYS A 336 13.53 15.41 23.63
C CYS A 336 14.17 16.20 22.46
N PRO A 337 15.49 16.05 22.20
CA PRO A 337 16.19 16.79 21.13
C PRO A 337 15.59 16.60 19.74
N THR A 338 14.98 15.45 19.49
CA THR A 338 14.34 15.16 18.20
C THR A 338 13.05 15.97 18.05
N CYS A 339 12.19 15.96 19.08
CA CYS A 339 10.95 16.73 19.06
C CYS A 339 11.21 18.23 19.06
N HIS A 340 12.20 18.71 19.81
CA HIS A 340 12.61 20.12 19.80
C HIS A 340 13.02 20.58 18.40
N LYS A 341 13.94 19.84 17.76
CA LYS A 341 14.38 20.15 16.39
C LYS A 341 13.26 20.13 15.37
N LEU A 342 12.25 19.28 15.55
CA LEU A 342 11.09 19.24 14.66
C LEU A 342 10.22 20.50 14.84
N LEU A 343 9.99 20.94 16.08
CA LEU A 343 9.27 22.18 16.36
C LEU A 343 10.03 23.40 15.82
N ASP A 344 11.34 23.46 16.01
CA ASP A 344 12.19 24.54 15.47
C ASP A 344 12.13 24.60 13.95
N LYS A 345 12.33 23.44 13.31
CA LYS A 345 12.40 23.34 11.85
C LYS A 345 11.09 23.74 11.18
N TYR A 346 9.96 23.54 11.85
CA TYR A 346 8.63 23.81 11.33
C TYR A 346 7.90 24.88 12.15
N TYR A 347 8.66 25.81 12.77
CA TYR A 347 8.15 26.84 13.66
C TYR A 347 7.04 27.67 12.99
N GLY A 348 5.93 27.83 13.70
CA GLY A 348 4.76 28.57 13.22
C GLY A 348 3.88 27.81 12.22
N VAL A 349 4.15 26.52 11.99
CA VAL A 349 3.33 25.66 11.13
C VAL A 349 2.77 24.49 11.90
N ILE A 350 3.66 23.74 12.54
CA ILE A 350 3.25 22.68 13.45
C ILE A 350 3.48 23.22 14.85
N ASP A 351 2.49 23.07 15.71
CA ASP A 351 2.69 23.32 17.12
C ASP A 351 2.76 22.02 17.92
N TYR A 352 2.84 22.18 19.24
CA TYR A 352 2.97 21.09 20.18
C TYR A 352 1.90 20.00 19.98
N ASP A 353 0.63 20.39 19.79
CA ASP A 353 -0.48 19.45 19.69
C ASP A 353 -0.44 18.68 18.37
N ASP A 354 -0.06 19.35 17.28
CA ASP A 354 0.13 18.72 15.97
C ASP A 354 1.19 17.60 16.03
N LEU A 355 2.36 17.91 16.60
CA LEU A 355 3.46 16.95 16.66
C LEU A 355 3.16 15.78 17.62
N LYS A 356 2.41 16.04 18.69
CA LYS A 356 1.96 15.01 19.63
C LYS A 356 0.96 14.05 18.98
N ASN A 357 0.06 14.55 18.14
CA ASN A 357 -0.89 13.72 17.40
C ASN A 357 -0.21 12.82 16.35
N ILE A 358 0.86 13.30 15.72
CA ILE A 358 1.65 12.51 14.76
C ILE A 358 2.37 11.34 15.46
N THR A 359 2.94 11.59 16.64
CA THR A 359 3.81 10.63 17.33
C THR A 359 3.05 9.50 18.04
N ARG A 360 1.79 9.71 18.42
CA ARG A 360 0.94 8.69 19.09
C ARG A 360 0.31 7.65 18.15
N GLN A 361 0.53 7.76 16.83
CA GLN A 361 0.03 6.80 15.84
C GLN A 361 1.04 5.68 15.50
N LEU A 362 2.19 5.68 16.16
CA LEU A 362 3.23 4.65 16.12
C LEU A 362 3.20 3.83 17.41
#